data_AF-A0A959P851-F1
#
_entry.id   AF-A0A959P851-F1
#
_cell.length_a   1.000
_cell.length_b   1.000
_cell.length_c   1.000
_cell.angle_alpha   90.00
_cell.angle_beta   90.00
_cell.angle_gamma   90.00
#
_symmetry.space_group_name_H-M   'P 1'
#
loop_
_entity.id
_entity.type
_entity.pdbx_description
1 polymer ?
#
loop_
_entity_poly.entity_id
_entity_poly.type
_entity_poly.pdbx_seq_one_letter_code
_entity_poly.pdbx_strand_id
1 'polypeptide(L)' 'NVAPLKSKIDKFIDTFKKSEIVEGNVFDIVYVPGTGVQSYKNGQLQSTVEGMDFKKALFGIWLCDEPADEDLKQKMLGK' A
#
# COMPACT_ATOMS: atom_id res chain seq x y z
N ASN A 1 -13.50 6.01 -9.64
CA ASN A 1 -13.65 7.40 -9.16
C ASN A 1 -12.92 7.54 -7.82
N VAL A 2 -11.65 7.93 -7.85
CA VAL A 2 -10.76 7.96 -6.65
C VAL A 2 -10.82 9.27 -5.86
N ALA A 3 -11.70 10.20 -6.25
CA ALA A 3 -11.87 11.51 -5.62
C ALA A 3 -11.95 11.48 -4.07
N PRO A 4 -12.72 10.59 -3.41
CA PRO A 4 -12.79 10.58 -1.94
C PRO A 4 -11.51 10.01 -1.28
N LEU A 5 -10.68 9.29 -2.04
CA LEU A 5 -9.44 8.69 -1.56
C LEU A 5 -8.22 9.58 -1.80
N LYS A 6 -8.35 10.68 -2.55
CA LYS A 6 -7.22 11.50 -2.98
C LYS A 6 -6.30 11.90 -1.82
N SER A 7 -6.87 12.42 -0.73
CA SER A 7 -6.08 12.80 0.46
C SER A 7 -5.33 11.62 1.10
N LYS A 8 -5.91 10.41 1.06
CA LYS A 8 -5.28 9.19 1.57
C LYS A 8 -4.16 8.70 0.65
N ILE A 9 -4.39 8.79 -0.67
CA ILE A 9 -3.40 8.49 -1.70
C ILE A 9 -2.22 9.45 -1.59
N ASP A 10 -2.47 10.75 -1.45
CA ASP A 10 -1.43 11.76 -1.30
C ASP A 10 -0.58 11.50 -0.04
N LYS A 11 -1.23 11.21 1.10
CA LYS A 11 -0.54 10.84 2.36
C LYS A 11 0.33 9.58 2.20
N PHE A 12 -0.17 8.58 1.48
CA PHE A 12 0.59 7.38 1.19
C PHE A 12 1.80 7.69 0.29
N ILE A 13 1.60 8.40 -0.82
CA ILE A 13 2.68 8.78 -1.75
C ILE A 13 3.74 9.64 -1.05
N ASP A 14 3.33 10.59 -0.22
CA ASP A 14 4.25 11.47 0.50
C ASP A 14 5.18 10.69 1.45
N THR A 15 4.77 9.51 1.89
CA THR A 15 5.62 8.60 2.68
C THR A 15 6.90 8.23 1.93
N PHE A 16 6.79 8.01 0.62
CA PHE A 16 7.91 7.61 -0.24
C PHE A 16 8.75 8.81 -0.70
N LYS A 17 8.22 10.03 -0.62
CA LYS A 17 8.96 11.27 -0.94
C LYS A 17 9.86 11.75 0.20
N LYS A 18 9.63 11.30 1.43
CA LYS A 18 10.36 11.78 2.62
C LYS A 18 11.86 11.47 2.58
N SER A 19 12.26 10.44 1.87
CA SER A 19 13.66 10.01 1.81
C SER A 19 13.94 9.34 0.47
N GLU A 20 15.18 9.44 0.01
CA GLU A 20 15.64 8.81 -1.23
C GLU A 20 15.39 7.30 -1.21
N ILE A 21 14.88 6.77 -2.31
CA ILE A 21 14.69 5.33 -2.51
C ILE A 21 15.90 4.81 -3.25
N VAL A 22 16.71 4.03 -2.56
CA VAL A 22 17.89 3.37 -3.11
C VAL A 22 17.67 1.88 -3.18
N GLU A 23 18.43 1.20 -4.05
CA GLU A 23 18.39 -0.26 -4.14
C GLU A 23 18.66 -0.92 -2.78
N GLY A 24 17.93 -2.00 -2.49
CA GLY A 24 17.97 -2.69 -1.20
C GLY A 24 17.04 -2.11 -0.13
N ASN A 25 16.34 -0.99 -0.38
CA ASN A 25 15.25 -0.56 0.50
C ASN A 25 14.05 -1.50 0.38
N VAL A 26 13.57 -1.98 1.53
CA VAL A 26 12.36 -2.80 1.63
C VAL A 26 11.24 -1.94 2.20
N PHE A 27 10.10 -1.93 1.51
CA PHE A 27 8.89 -1.27 1.97
C PHE A 27 7.83 -2.30 2.32
N ASP A 28 7.42 -2.33 3.58
CA ASP A 28 6.32 -3.18 4.04
C ASP A 28 5.04 -2.36 4.08
N ILE A 29 4.01 -2.85 3.41
CA ILE A 29 2.67 -2.25 3.38
C ILE A 29 1.74 -3.22 4.10
N VAL A 30 1.39 -2.89 5.34
CA VAL A 30 0.67 -3.80 6.24
C VAL A 30 -0.67 -3.19 6.60
N TYR A 31 -1.76 -3.95 6.43
CA TYR A 31 -3.05 -3.53 6.96
C TYR A 31 -3.28 -4.09 8.36
N VAL A 32 -3.46 -3.20 9.34
CA VAL A 32 -3.82 -3.55 10.71
C VAL A 32 -5.32 -3.27 10.92
N PRO A 33 -6.13 -4.29 11.24
CA PRO A 33 -7.55 -4.09 11.55
C PRO A 33 -7.75 -3.06 12.67
N GLY A 34 -8.65 -2.11 12.47
CA GLY A 34 -8.92 -1.03 13.43
C GLY A 34 -7.98 0.18 13.32
N THR A 35 -6.82 0.04 12.69
CA THR A 35 -5.84 1.13 12.51
C THR A 35 -5.80 1.62 11.06
N GLY A 36 -5.66 0.70 10.09
CA GLY A 36 -5.49 1.05 8.68
C GLY A 36 -4.21 0.51 8.08
N VAL A 37 -3.77 1.10 6.98
CA VAL A 37 -2.55 0.70 6.27
C VAL A 37 -1.35 1.42 6.88
N GLN A 38 -0.38 0.64 7.35
CA GLN A 38 0.91 1.11 7.84
C GLN A 38 1.98 0.86 6.78
N SER A 39 2.78 1.87 6.52
CA SER A 39 3.92 1.79 5.60
C SER A 39 5.21 1.85 6.38
N TYR A 40 6.07 0.85 6.19
CA TYR A 40 7.39 0.78 6.79
C TYR A 40 8.47 0.93 5.71
N LYS A 41 9.62 1.45 6.11
CA LYS A 41 10.84 1.45 5.30
C LYS A 41 11.93 0.82 6.14
N ASN A 42 12.49 -0.30 5.69
CA ASN A 42 13.51 -1.06 6.41
C ASN A 42 13.11 -1.36 7.87
N GLY A 43 11.85 -1.78 8.09
CA GLY A 43 11.29 -2.06 9.42
C GLY A 43 10.87 -0.84 10.25
N GLN A 44 11.14 0.39 9.80
CA GLN A 44 10.75 1.61 10.51
C GLN A 44 9.45 2.18 9.97
N LEU A 45 8.47 2.40 10.86
CA LEU A 45 7.16 2.97 10.51
C LEU A 45 7.31 4.40 9.96
N GLN A 46 6.79 4.63 8.76
CA GLN A 46 6.87 5.92 8.06
C GLN A 46 5.53 6.67 8.04
N SER A 47 4.42 5.93 7.95
CA SER A 47 3.08 6.51 7.96
C SER A 47 2.00 5.48 8.30
N THR A 48 0.83 6.00 8.64
CA THR A 48 -0.40 5.23 8.82
C THR A 48 -1.54 5.96 8.09
N VAL A 49 -2.22 5.25 7.20
CA VAL A 49 -3.36 5.73 6.42
C VAL A 49 -4.59 4.92 6.81
N GLU A 50 -5.52 5.60 7.48
CA GLU A 50 -6.71 4.97 8.02
C GLU A 50 -7.78 4.72 6.94
N GLY A 51 -8.61 3.70 7.19
CA GLY A 51 -9.80 3.42 6.40
C GLY A 51 -9.74 2.13 5.58
N MET A 52 -10.83 1.38 5.66
CA MET A 52 -11.00 0.12 4.91
C MET A 52 -11.15 0.37 3.40
N ASP A 53 -11.74 1.50 3.02
CA ASP A 53 -11.84 1.99 1.65
C ASP A 53 -10.46 2.14 0.98
N PHE A 54 -9.50 2.72 1.70
CA PHE A 54 -8.14 2.88 1.20
C PHE A 54 -7.43 1.53 1.10
N LYS A 55 -7.58 0.65 2.09
CA LYS A 55 -7.07 -0.73 2.00
C LYS A 55 -7.59 -1.42 0.74
N LYS A 56 -8.91 -1.39 0.50
CA LYS A 56 -9.53 -2.04 -0.66
C LYS A 56 -8.97 -1.51 -1.98
N ALA A 57 -8.81 -0.19 -2.08
CA ALA A 57 -8.24 0.42 -3.28
C ALA A 57 -6.77 0.05 -3.48
N LEU A 58 -5.96 0.10 -2.41
CA LEU A 58 -4.53 -0.20 -2.46
C LEU A 58 -4.26 -1.66 -2.79
N PHE A 59 -4.91 -2.59 -2.08
CA PHE A 59 -4.71 -4.03 -2.29
C PHE A 59 -5.34 -4.47 -3.61
N GLY A 60 -6.35 -3.75 -4.08
CA GLY A 60 -6.94 -3.91 -5.40
C GLY A 60 -5.92 -3.84 -6.53
N ILE A 61 -4.82 -3.09 -6.38
CA ILE A 61 -3.75 -3.02 -7.39
C ILE A 61 -3.23 -4.42 -7.75
N TRP A 62 -3.17 -5.34 -6.79
CA TRP A 62 -2.68 -6.71 -7.01
C TRP A 62 -3.78 -7.77 -6.98
N LEU A 63 -4.90 -7.51 -6.32
CA LEU A 63 -5.94 -8.51 -6.07
C LEU A 63 -7.25 -8.27 -6.85
N CYS A 64 -7.35 -7.21 -7.66
CA CYS A 64 -8.52 -7.01 -8.53
C CYS A 64 -8.49 -7.93 -9.76
N ASP A 65 -9.52 -7.83 -10.60
CA ASP A 65 -9.67 -8.64 -11.81
C ASP A 65 -8.61 -8.30 -12.88
N GLU A 66 -8.19 -7.04 -12.98
CA GLU A 66 -7.11 -6.55 -13.84
C GLU A 66 -5.91 -6.09 -12.97
N PRO A 67 -5.12 -7.01 -12.40
CA PRO A 67 -4.04 -6.66 -11.49
C PRO A 67 -2.85 -6.06 -12.23
N ALA A 68 -2.00 -5.33 -11.51
CA ALA A 68 -0.73 -4.84 -12.03
C ALA A 68 0.24 -5.97 -12.43
N ASP A 69 0.11 -7.13 -11.79
CA ASP A 69 0.92 -8.32 -12.06
C ASP A 69 0.08 -9.57 -11.74
N GLU A 70 -0.21 -10.38 -12.76
CA GLU A 70 -1.04 -11.59 -12.63
C GLU A 70 -0.34 -12.70 -11.84
N ASP A 71 0.97 -12.89 -12.04
CA ASP A 71 1.74 -13.93 -11.35
C ASP A 71 1.84 -13.62 -9.85
N LEU A 72 2.07 -12.35 -9.52
CA LEU A 72 2.09 -11.89 -8.13
C LEU A 72 0.73 -12.10 -7.46
N LYS A 73 -0.38 -11.81 -8.16
CA LYS A 73 -1.74 -12.10 -7.67
C LYS A 73 -1.90 -13.58 -7.32
N GLN A 74 -1.52 -14.49 -8.22
CA GLN A 74 -1.65 -15.93 -7.97
C GLN A 74 -0.83 -16.36 -6.74
N LYS A 75 0.43 -15.91 -6.65
CA LYS A 75 1.29 -16.20 -5.49
C LYS A 75 0.73 -15.66 -4.18
N MET A 76 0.15 -14.45 -4.18
CA MET A 76 -0.50 -13.87 -3.00
C MET A 76 -1.77 -14.62 -2.57
N LEU A 77 -2.44 -15.29 -3.53
CA LEU A 77 -3.60 -16.15 -3.27
C LEU A 77 -3.21 -17.60 -2.95
N GLY A 78 -1.92 -17.94 -2.97
CA GLY A 78 -1.43 -19.30 -2.73
C GLY A 78 -1.79 -20.30 -3.83
N LYS A 79 -1.89 -19.83 -5.07
CA LYS A 79 -2.20 -20.63 -6.26
C LYS A 79 -0.97 -20.92 -7.09
#